data_AF-A0A7X0ASJ4-F1
#
_entry.id   AF-A0A7X0ASJ4-F1
#
_cell.length_a   1.000
_cell.length_b   1.000
_cell.length_c   1.000
_cell.angle_alpha   90.00
_cell.angle_beta   90.00
_cell.angle_gamma   90.00
#
_symmetry.space_group_name_H-M   'P 1'
#
loop_
_entity.id
_entity.type
_entity.pdbx_description
1 polymer ?
#
loop_
_entity_poly.entity_id
_entity_poly.type
_entity_poly.pdbx_seq_one_letter_code
_entity_poly.pdbx_strand_id
1 'polypeptide(L)'
;MPSYPQEENLATVVTSLSRLPGLVDAAEVHALKVELRAAAEGQVFVLQLGNAEECFEDVGSGLVREQVKNLESVHKYLTIMLDMPVLPIGVLAGNYARSCVHPTEVIDGITMTSYYGDMVNEVSPDPRGRSPNANRMLMAYEASLHALRAIRHGRFKPYISHEGANLHFEEALVRRGSIADGFYASSAHLLWLESINLFSGSSYLEFLRGVLNPIGIRVGPQLSAAQLLDIYMQLNPTREPGKIVLVTSLGRQLSGLRHLIQVLREAAAPAVWMCDPWWANSVDRHDETCPLIDDVIAEVEHTGLLHADEGSVLAGLRLEIEHATQIQHEKGVASRASRLDFLQVLHVCSDLARAYRGIQ
;
A
#
# COMPACT_ATOMS: atom_id res chain seq x y z
N MET A 1 16.15 4.13 3.87
CA MET A 1 15.79 5.48 4.38
C MET A 1 16.57 6.57 3.66
N PRO A 2 15.96 7.73 3.40
CA PRO A 2 16.67 8.90 2.89
C PRO A 2 17.66 9.46 3.93
N SER A 3 18.75 10.04 3.45
CA SER A 3 19.76 10.70 4.29
C SER A 3 19.50 12.21 4.33
N TYR A 4 19.04 12.73 5.48
CA TYR A 4 18.82 14.15 5.66
C TYR A 4 20.14 14.86 6.02
N PRO A 5 20.56 15.90 5.28
CA PRO A 5 21.86 16.54 5.49
C PRO A 5 21.93 17.44 6.73
N GLN A 6 20.78 17.86 7.29
CA GLN A 6 20.70 18.76 8.44
C GLN A 6 20.06 18.04 9.65
N GLU A 7 20.89 17.39 10.48
CA GLU A 7 20.41 16.59 11.61
C GLU A 7 19.63 17.42 12.66
N GLU A 8 20.09 18.64 12.97
CA GLU A 8 19.40 19.53 13.93
C GLU A 8 18.00 19.94 13.44
N ASN A 9 17.87 20.19 12.13
CA ASN A 9 16.59 20.51 11.51
C ASN A 9 15.67 19.29 11.52
N LEU A 10 16.19 18.11 11.17
CA LEU A 10 15.46 16.85 11.24
C LEU A 10 14.89 16.61 12.65
N ALA A 11 15.72 16.73 13.70
CA ALA A 11 15.29 16.57 15.08
C ALA A 11 14.21 17.59 15.48
N THR A 12 14.33 18.84 15.03
CA THR A 12 13.35 19.90 15.26
C THR A 12 12.00 19.59 14.61
N VAL A 13 12.01 19.12 13.37
CA VAL A 13 10.79 18.74 12.64
C VAL A 13 10.12 17.53 13.29
N VAL A 14 10.88 16.47 13.60
CA VAL A 14 10.37 15.27 14.28
C VAL A 14 9.73 15.63 15.62
N THR A 15 10.39 16.49 16.41
CA THR A 15 9.83 16.99 17.67
C THR A 15 8.53 17.75 17.46
N SER A 16 8.45 18.57 16.40
CA SER A 16 7.24 19.33 16.08
C SER A 16 6.08 18.41 15.69
N LEU A 17 6.31 17.44 14.81
CA LEU A 17 5.32 16.43 14.41
C LEU A 17 4.81 15.61 15.60
N SER A 18 5.68 15.28 16.56
CA SER A 18 5.31 14.52 17.76
C SER A 18 4.28 15.21 18.65
N ARG A 19 4.17 16.55 18.55
CA ARG A 19 3.23 17.37 19.32
C ARG A 19 1.91 17.62 18.58
N LEU A 20 1.83 17.29 17.30
CA LEU A 20 0.62 17.45 16.51
C LEU A 20 -0.40 16.35 16.84
N PRO A 21 -1.71 16.58 16.64
CA PRO A 21 -2.72 15.53 16.74
C PRO A 21 -2.41 14.32 15.83
N GLY A 22 -2.93 13.15 16.18
CA GLY A 22 -2.90 12.02 15.26
C GLY A 22 -3.81 12.25 14.05
N LEU A 23 -3.49 11.64 12.91
CA LEU A 23 -4.32 11.73 11.70
C LEU A 23 -5.52 10.77 11.78
N VAL A 24 -5.33 9.59 12.38
CA VAL A 24 -6.39 8.60 12.66
C VAL A 24 -6.44 8.20 14.13
N ASP A 25 -7.57 7.64 14.56
CA ASP A 25 -7.80 7.21 15.93
C ASP A 25 -7.56 5.71 16.14
N ALA A 26 -7.12 5.33 17.36
CA ALA A 26 -6.89 3.92 17.72
C ALA A 26 -8.14 3.03 17.52
N ALA A 27 -9.33 3.60 17.69
CA ALA A 27 -10.60 2.91 17.48
C ALA A 27 -10.82 2.53 16.03
N GLU A 28 -10.49 3.43 15.10
CA GLU A 28 -10.62 3.20 13.66
C GLU A 28 -9.62 2.13 13.21
N VAL A 29 -8.39 2.16 13.74
CA VAL A 29 -7.36 1.13 13.51
C VAL A 29 -7.83 -0.25 13.99
N HIS A 30 -8.43 -0.30 15.18
CA HIS A 30 -8.96 -1.55 15.72
C HIS A 30 -10.15 -2.07 14.88
N ALA A 31 -11.06 -1.18 14.47
CA ALA A 31 -12.19 -1.52 13.60
C ALA A 31 -11.71 -2.12 12.28
N LEU A 32 -10.73 -1.50 11.62
CA LEU A 32 -10.13 -2.05 10.40
C LEU A 32 -9.58 -3.47 10.63
N LYS A 33 -8.90 -3.71 11.75
CA LYS A 33 -8.35 -5.03 12.06
C LYS A 33 -9.45 -6.09 12.20
N VAL A 34 -10.58 -5.75 12.81
CA VAL A 34 -11.74 -6.64 12.92
C VAL A 34 -12.33 -6.96 11.55
N GLU A 35 -12.46 -5.96 10.67
CA GLU A 35 -12.95 -6.19 9.30
C GLU A 35 -11.96 -7.01 8.46
N LEU A 36 -10.65 -6.79 8.63
CA LEU A 36 -9.61 -7.60 8.00
C LEU A 36 -9.63 -9.05 8.50
N ARG A 37 -9.94 -9.29 9.78
CA ARG A 37 -10.19 -10.65 10.28
C ARG A 37 -11.36 -11.29 9.54
N ALA A 38 -12.48 -10.58 9.38
CA ALA A 38 -13.63 -11.09 8.63
C ALA A 38 -13.26 -11.40 7.16
N ALA A 39 -12.36 -10.60 6.57
CA ALA A 39 -11.82 -10.86 5.23
C ALA A 39 -10.96 -12.14 5.17
N ALA A 40 -10.08 -12.37 6.15
CA ALA A 40 -9.33 -13.64 6.25
C ALA A 40 -10.24 -14.87 6.40
N GLU A 41 -11.45 -14.69 6.94
CA GLU A 41 -12.48 -15.72 7.09
C GLU A 41 -13.41 -15.81 5.85
N GLY A 42 -13.17 -15.01 4.80
CA GLY A 42 -13.96 -15.01 3.55
C GLY A 42 -15.33 -14.34 3.64
N GLN A 43 -15.60 -13.57 4.70
CA GLN A 43 -16.88 -12.90 4.92
C GLN A 43 -16.98 -11.53 4.24
N VAL A 44 -15.83 -10.92 3.95
CA VAL A 44 -15.71 -9.57 3.36
C VAL A 44 -14.58 -9.59 2.34
N PHE A 45 -14.75 -8.90 1.21
CA PHE A 45 -13.71 -8.75 0.20
C PHE A 45 -13.00 -7.40 0.34
N VAL A 46 -11.68 -7.36 0.35
CA VAL A 46 -10.90 -6.12 0.50
C VAL A 46 -10.64 -5.50 -0.87
N LEU A 47 -10.97 -4.22 -1.02
CA LEU A 47 -10.54 -3.40 -2.13
C LEU A 47 -9.57 -2.34 -1.62
N GLN A 48 -8.29 -2.46 -1.97
CA GLN A 48 -7.32 -1.38 -1.80
C GLN A 48 -7.10 -0.67 -3.13
N LEU A 49 -7.41 0.62 -3.20
CA LEU A 49 -7.30 1.40 -4.44
C LEU A 49 -6.73 2.79 -4.17
N GLY A 50 -5.84 3.26 -5.03
CA GLY A 50 -5.43 4.67 -5.05
C GLY A 50 -4.23 4.90 -5.95
N ASN A 51 -3.58 6.04 -5.77
CA ASN A 51 -2.42 6.39 -6.58
C ASN A 51 -1.18 5.64 -6.07
N ALA A 52 -0.29 5.27 -7.00
CA ALA A 52 1.03 4.77 -6.63
C ALA A 52 1.82 5.77 -5.78
N GLU A 53 1.57 7.06 -6.01
CA GLU A 53 2.24 8.17 -5.34
C GLU A 53 1.33 9.41 -5.33
N GLU A 54 1.22 10.06 -4.17
CA GLU A 54 0.51 11.32 -4.00
C GLU A 54 1.50 12.50 -4.12
N CYS A 55 1.03 13.61 -4.70
CA CYS A 55 1.76 14.87 -4.82
C CYS A 55 1.10 15.94 -3.95
N PHE A 56 1.88 16.89 -3.41
CA PHE A 56 1.35 18.01 -2.63
C PHE A 56 0.45 18.92 -3.47
N GLU A 57 0.75 19.09 -4.76
CA GLU A 57 -0.02 19.94 -5.68
C GLU A 57 -1.45 19.42 -5.89
N ASP A 58 -1.66 18.11 -5.74
CA ASP A 58 -2.93 17.45 -5.98
C ASP A 58 -3.96 17.67 -4.85
N VAL A 59 -3.52 18.00 -3.64
CA VAL A 59 -4.43 18.12 -2.48
C VAL A 59 -5.35 19.33 -2.64
N GLY A 60 -4.86 20.42 -3.23
CA GLY A 60 -5.62 21.65 -3.43
C GLY A 60 -6.52 21.65 -4.68
N SER A 61 -6.27 20.75 -5.63
CA SER A 61 -6.91 20.77 -6.96
C SER A 61 -8.33 20.18 -6.97
N GLY A 62 -8.74 19.52 -5.89
CA GLY A 62 -9.98 18.75 -5.82
C GLY A 62 -9.81 17.28 -6.18
N LEU A 63 -8.60 16.85 -6.57
CA LEU A 63 -8.29 15.47 -6.96
C LEU A 63 -8.65 14.45 -5.86
N VAL A 64 -8.42 14.78 -4.59
CA VAL A 64 -8.80 13.91 -3.45
C VAL A 64 -10.28 13.53 -3.49
N ARG A 65 -11.18 14.46 -3.86
CA ARG A 65 -12.62 14.14 -3.98
C ARG A 65 -12.91 13.23 -5.16
N GLU A 66 -12.15 13.35 -6.24
CA GLU A 66 -12.29 12.48 -7.41
C GLU A 66 -11.77 11.07 -7.11
N GLN A 67 -10.63 10.95 -6.44
CA GLN A 67 -10.10 9.68 -5.95
C GLN A 67 -11.09 8.95 -5.05
N VAL A 68 -11.68 9.67 -4.08
CA VAL A 68 -12.70 9.10 -3.17
C VAL A 68 -13.94 8.65 -3.95
N LYS A 69 -14.39 9.42 -4.96
CA LYS A 69 -15.51 9.03 -5.83
C LYS A 69 -15.20 7.80 -6.67
N ASN A 70 -13.96 7.70 -7.19
CA ASN A 70 -13.53 6.54 -7.97
C ASN A 70 -13.52 5.29 -7.08
N LEU A 71 -12.92 5.37 -5.90
CA LEU A 71 -12.95 4.27 -4.93
C LEU A 71 -14.39 3.90 -4.53
N GLU A 72 -15.27 4.86 -4.27
CA GLU A 72 -16.68 4.60 -3.98
C GLU A 72 -17.39 3.87 -5.14
N SER A 73 -17.10 4.27 -6.38
CA SER A 73 -17.71 3.69 -7.57
C SER A 73 -17.25 2.25 -7.79
N VAL A 74 -15.95 1.98 -7.66
CA VAL A 74 -15.38 0.63 -7.77
C VAL A 74 -15.85 -0.25 -6.60
N HIS A 75 -15.91 0.27 -5.38
CA HIS A 75 -16.45 -0.42 -4.22
C HIS A 75 -17.91 -0.86 -4.44
N LYS A 76 -18.78 0.04 -4.90
CA LYS A 76 -20.18 -0.27 -5.21
C LYS A 76 -20.30 -1.31 -6.32
N TYR A 77 -19.49 -1.15 -7.37
CA TYR A 77 -19.46 -2.08 -8.49
C TYR A 77 -19.06 -3.49 -8.02
N LEU A 78 -17.95 -3.63 -7.30
CA LEU A 78 -17.49 -4.91 -6.76
C LEU A 78 -18.48 -5.52 -5.77
N THR A 79 -19.14 -4.72 -4.94
CA THR A 79 -20.16 -5.23 -4.00
C THR A 79 -21.30 -5.93 -4.74
N ILE A 80 -21.77 -5.33 -5.84
CA ILE A 80 -22.81 -5.93 -6.70
C ILE A 80 -22.27 -7.15 -7.44
N MET A 81 -21.05 -7.04 -7.98
CA MET A 81 -20.45 -8.09 -8.81
C MET A 81 -19.98 -9.30 -8.00
N LEU A 82 -19.66 -9.16 -6.71
CA LEU A 82 -19.30 -10.29 -5.85
C LEU A 82 -20.48 -10.83 -5.04
N ASP A 83 -21.57 -10.07 -4.92
CA ASP A 83 -22.70 -10.39 -4.02
C ASP A 83 -22.25 -10.59 -2.57
N MET A 84 -21.27 -9.80 -2.13
CA MET A 84 -20.72 -9.84 -0.77
C MET A 84 -20.25 -8.45 -0.33
N PRO A 85 -20.12 -8.20 1.00
CA PRO A 85 -19.59 -6.94 1.50
C PRO A 85 -18.16 -6.70 1.00
N VAL A 86 -17.86 -5.46 0.61
CA VAL A 86 -16.51 -5.03 0.22
C VAL A 86 -15.98 -4.01 1.22
N LEU A 87 -14.78 -4.25 1.77
CA LEU A 87 -14.04 -3.34 2.63
C LEU A 87 -13.19 -2.38 1.77
N PRO A 88 -13.51 -1.08 1.70
CA PRO A 88 -12.73 -0.11 0.94
C PRO A 88 -11.57 0.47 1.76
N ILE A 89 -10.36 0.34 1.23
CA ILE A 89 -9.12 0.95 1.75
C ILE A 89 -8.52 1.82 0.67
N GLY A 90 -8.38 3.13 0.94
CA GLY A 90 -7.73 4.07 0.04
C GLY A 90 -6.22 4.06 0.20
N VAL A 91 -5.48 4.16 -0.90
CA VAL A 91 -4.12 4.68 -0.88
C VAL A 91 -4.20 6.19 -1.05
N LEU A 92 -4.45 6.87 0.08
CA LEU A 92 -4.86 8.27 0.14
C LEU A 92 -4.37 8.93 1.43
N ALA A 93 -4.15 10.24 1.38
CA ALA A 93 -3.86 11.09 2.52
C ALA A 93 -2.60 10.69 3.31
N GLY A 94 -1.56 10.20 2.64
CA GLY A 94 -0.29 9.86 3.30
C GLY A 94 0.79 9.26 2.42
N ASN A 95 0.48 8.85 1.19
CA ASN A 95 1.40 8.15 0.28
C ASN A 95 2.34 9.11 -0.47
N TYR A 96 3.00 9.99 0.30
CA TYR A 96 3.95 11.00 -0.16
C TYR A 96 5.41 10.55 -0.04
N ALA A 97 5.67 9.32 0.43
CA ALA A 97 7.01 8.77 0.55
C ALA A 97 7.04 7.37 -0.05
N ARG A 98 8.19 7.00 -0.61
CA ARG A 98 8.41 5.67 -1.20
C ARG A 98 9.79 5.14 -0.88
N SER A 99 9.93 3.82 -0.91
CA SER A 99 11.26 3.20 -0.89
C SER A 99 11.90 3.19 -2.28
N CYS A 100 13.23 3.26 -2.29
CA CYS A 100 14.06 3.25 -3.51
C CYS A 100 15.10 2.13 -3.40
N VAL A 101 15.31 1.41 -4.51
CA VAL A 101 16.34 0.35 -4.62
C VAL A 101 17.74 0.95 -4.53
N HIS A 102 17.97 2.08 -5.20
CA HIS A 102 19.23 2.79 -5.21
C HIS A 102 19.07 4.18 -4.56
N PRO A 103 20.04 4.63 -3.74
CA PRO A 103 19.97 5.94 -3.10
C PRO A 103 20.23 7.12 -4.05
N THR A 104 20.79 6.83 -5.22
CA THR A 104 21.09 7.81 -6.26
C THR A 104 20.61 7.31 -7.62
N GLU A 105 20.28 8.24 -8.49
CA GLU A 105 19.97 8.00 -9.90
C GLU A 105 20.79 8.94 -10.81
N VAL A 106 20.91 8.57 -12.09
CA VAL A 106 21.62 9.36 -13.10
C VAL A 106 20.62 9.82 -14.15
N ILE A 107 20.42 11.13 -14.24
CA ILE A 107 19.54 11.77 -15.23
C ILE A 107 20.40 12.71 -16.06
N ASP A 108 20.39 12.55 -17.39
CA ASP A 108 21.21 13.34 -18.33
C ASP A 108 22.70 13.43 -17.96
N GLY A 109 23.25 12.33 -17.43
CA GLY A 109 24.65 12.23 -17.00
C GLY A 109 24.96 12.85 -15.64
N ILE A 110 23.98 13.43 -14.95
CA ILE A 110 24.14 14.02 -13.61
C ILE A 110 23.67 13.01 -12.56
N THR A 111 24.55 12.67 -11.63
CA THR A 111 24.19 11.86 -10.46
C THR A 111 23.50 12.71 -9.41
N MET A 112 22.33 12.29 -8.94
CA MET A 112 21.55 12.96 -7.91
C MET A 112 20.87 11.96 -6.98
N THR A 113 20.39 12.42 -5.82
CA THR A 113 19.60 11.57 -4.92
C THR A 113 18.32 11.12 -5.61
N SER A 114 18.01 9.83 -5.46
CA SER A 114 16.77 9.25 -6.00
C SER A 114 15.55 9.99 -5.46
N TYR A 115 14.48 10.02 -6.25
CA TYR A 115 13.22 10.59 -5.79
C TYR A 115 12.55 9.66 -4.78
N TYR A 116 12.45 10.11 -3.53
CA TYR A 116 11.90 9.36 -2.39
C TYR A 116 10.44 9.73 -2.09
N GLY A 117 9.83 10.55 -2.94
CA GLY A 117 8.49 11.08 -2.75
C GLY A 117 8.48 12.50 -2.18
N ASP A 118 7.35 13.17 -2.37
CA ASP A 118 7.14 14.57 -2.01
C ASP A 118 7.37 14.87 -0.52
N MET A 119 7.23 13.89 0.38
CA MET A 119 7.58 14.02 1.79
C MET A 119 9.08 14.19 2.04
N VAL A 120 9.93 13.84 1.06
CA VAL A 120 11.39 13.78 1.21
C VAL A 120 12.09 14.80 0.31
N ASN A 121 11.83 14.77 -0.99
CA ASN A 121 12.50 15.61 -1.98
C ASN A 121 11.57 15.92 -3.17
N GLU A 122 12.03 16.75 -4.11
CA GLU A 122 11.26 17.12 -5.30
C GLU A 122 11.39 16.09 -6.42
N VAL A 123 10.34 15.92 -7.23
CA VAL A 123 10.38 15.06 -8.42
C VAL A 123 11.28 15.61 -9.53
N SER A 124 11.44 16.93 -9.59
CA SER A 124 12.22 17.64 -10.61
C SER A 124 13.69 17.13 -10.64
N PRO A 125 14.30 16.92 -11.82
CA PRO A 125 15.68 16.44 -11.93
C PRO A 125 16.70 17.57 -11.68
N ASP A 126 16.55 18.31 -10.57
CA ASP A 126 17.49 19.34 -10.09
C ASP A 126 18.22 18.82 -8.84
N PRO A 127 19.57 18.78 -8.81
CA PRO A 127 20.32 18.26 -7.66
C PRO A 127 20.01 18.92 -6.31
N ARG A 128 19.60 20.20 -6.30
CA ARG A 128 19.21 20.88 -5.05
C ARG A 128 17.81 20.44 -4.62
N GLY A 129 16.86 20.38 -5.55
CA GLY A 129 15.51 19.84 -5.32
C GLY A 129 15.52 18.38 -4.88
N ARG A 130 16.50 17.58 -5.35
CA ARG A 130 16.70 16.19 -4.94
C ARG A 130 17.29 16.01 -3.54
N SER A 131 17.87 17.05 -2.94
CA SER A 131 18.39 16.95 -1.57
C SER A 131 17.26 16.75 -0.57
N PRO A 132 17.28 15.69 0.27
CA PRO A 132 16.23 15.45 1.26
C PRO A 132 16.02 16.63 2.21
N ASN A 133 14.78 17.08 2.35
CA ASN A 133 14.40 18.23 3.19
C ASN A 133 13.39 17.82 4.26
N ALA A 134 13.81 17.84 5.53
CA ALA A 134 12.98 17.42 6.65
C ALA A 134 11.66 18.21 6.77
N ASN A 135 11.65 19.50 6.39
CA ASN A 135 10.45 20.34 6.47
C ASN A 135 9.30 19.82 5.59
N ARG A 136 9.60 19.03 4.54
CA ARG A 136 8.58 18.41 3.68
C ARG A 136 7.73 17.37 4.44
N MET A 137 8.21 16.87 5.59
CA MET A 137 7.37 16.04 6.48
C MET A 137 6.23 16.83 7.14
N LEU A 138 6.45 18.11 7.49
CA LEU A 138 5.37 18.98 7.98
C LEU A 138 4.36 19.28 6.87
N MET A 139 4.85 19.50 5.64
CA MET A 139 4.00 19.69 4.46
C MET A 139 3.16 18.43 4.19
N ALA A 140 3.75 17.24 4.29
CA ALA A 140 3.02 15.99 4.16
C ALA A 140 1.94 15.82 5.22
N TYR A 141 2.23 16.15 6.49
CA TYR A 141 1.22 16.14 7.55
C TYR A 141 0.05 17.08 7.25
N GLU A 142 0.33 18.31 6.82
CA GLU A 142 -0.71 19.29 6.46
C GLU A 142 -1.54 18.83 5.25
N ALA A 143 -0.88 18.28 4.22
CA ALA A 143 -1.50 17.71 3.04
C ALA A 143 -2.44 16.53 3.40
N SER A 144 -1.96 15.59 4.21
CA SER A 144 -2.75 14.49 4.77
C SER A 144 -3.97 15.00 5.56
N LEU A 145 -3.79 16.02 6.41
CA LEU A 145 -4.88 16.60 7.18
C LEU A 145 -5.95 17.24 6.28
N HIS A 146 -5.55 17.93 5.22
CA HIS A 146 -6.46 18.51 4.24
C HIS A 146 -7.23 17.43 3.46
N ALA A 147 -6.55 16.38 3.01
CA ALA A 147 -7.19 15.25 2.34
C ALA A 147 -8.19 14.54 3.26
N LEU A 148 -7.81 14.28 4.52
CA LEU A 148 -8.69 13.66 5.52
C LEU A 148 -9.91 14.52 5.86
N ARG A 149 -9.78 15.85 5.89
CA ARG A 149 -10.95 16.73 6.05
C ARG A 149 -11.94 16.53 4.89
N ALA A 150 -11.44 16.48 3.65
CA ALA A 150 -12.29 16.23 2.49
C ALA A 150 -12.99 14.86 2.57
N ILE A 151 -12.28 13.82 3.01
CA ILE A 151 -12.83 12.46 3.21
C ILE A 151 -13.90 12.47 4.32
N ARG A 152 -13.60 13.05 5.49
CA ARG A 152 -14.48 13.04 6.67
C ARG A 152 -15.78 13.83 6.48
N HIS A 153 -15.76 14.86 5.64
CA HIS A 153 -16.96 15.61 5.24
C HIS A 153 -17.80 14.87 4.19
N GLY A 154 -17.24 13.86 3.52
CA GLY A 154 -17.95 13.00 2.58
C GLY A 154 -18.90 12.01 3.26
N ARG A 155 -19.82 11.43 2.46
CA ARG A 155 -20.70 10.33 2.90
C ARG A 155 -19.97 8.99 2.90
N PHE A 156 -19.10 8.78 1.93
CA PHE A 156 -18.27 7.59 1.81
C PHE A 156 -16.93 7.85 2.51
N LYS A 157 -16.58 7.00 3.48
CA LYS A 157 -15.44 7.16 4.37
C LYS A 157 -14.61 5.86 4.35
N PRO A 158 -13.72 5.71 3.36
CA PRO A 158 -12.82 4.56 3.33
C PRO A 158 -11.78 4.66 4.44
N TYR A 159 -11.21 3.53 4.83
CA TYR A 159 -9.96 3.54 5.57
C TYR A 159 -8.84 4.08 4.67
N ILE A 160 -7.73 4.53 5.27
CA ILE A 160 -6.58 5.06 4.55
C ILE A 160 -5.33 4.23 4.82
N SER A 161 -4.45 4.17 3.84
CA SER A 161 -3.20 3.42 3.88
C SER A 161 -2.11 4.09 3.06
N HIS A 162 -0.86 3.91 3.48
CA HIS A 162 0.34 4.34 2.73
C HIS A 162 1.54 3.44 3.06
N GLU A 163 2.60 3.54 2.26
CA GLU A 163 3.87 2.85 2.55
C GLU A 163 4.53 3.50 3.78
N GLY A 164 4.95 2.72 4.76
CA GLY A 164 5.73 3.20 5.92
C GLY A 164 7.18 3.56 5.58
N ALA A 165 7.42 4.28 4.48
CA ALA A 165 8.73 4.47 3.87
C ALA A 165 9.64 5.45 4.62
N ASN A 166 9.06 6.43 5.34
CA ASN A 166 9.78 7.45 6.09
C ASN A 166 9.61 7.27 7.60
N LEU A 167 10.49 6.50 8.23
CA LEU A 167 10.36 6.15 9.65
C LEU A 167 10.40 7.38 10.58
N HIS A 168 11.07 8.47 10.22
CA HIS A 168 11.05 9.69 11.03
C HIS A 168 9.65 10.30 11.12
N PHE A 169 8.89 10.26 10.02
CA PHE A 169 7.50 10.69 9.99
C PHE A 169 6.60 9.73 10.76
N GLU A 170 6.76 8.42 10.51
CA GLU A 170 5.94 7.40 11.15
C GLU A 170 6.12 7.36 12.67
N GLU A 171 7.37 7.39 13.14
CA GLU A 171 7.70 7.40 14.58
C GLU A 171 7.14 8.64 15.27
N ALA A 172 7.28 9.82 14.65
CA ALA A 172 6.74 11.07 15.20
C ALA A 172 5.21 11.03 15.36
N LEU A 173 4.51 10.23 14.55
CA LEU A 173 3.06 10.08 14.60
C LEU A 173 2.60 8.85 15.38
N VAL A 174 3.48 8.19 16.15
CA VAL A 174 3.07 7.12 17.07
C VAL A 174 2.32 7.71 18.26
N ARG A 175 1.19 7.09 18.62
CA ARG A 175 0.37 7.45 19.78
C ARG A 175 0.10 6.21 20.62
N ARG A 176 -0.16 6.40 21.91
CA ARG A 176 -0.60 5.30 22.78
C ARG A 176 -2.06 4.98 22.50
N GLY A 177 -2.40 3.71 22.34
CA GLY A 177 -3.77 3.25 22.18
C GLY A 177 -4.61 3.57 23.42
N SER A 178 -5.83 4.06 23.20
CA SER A 178 -6.80 4.31 24.28
C SER A 178 -7.67 3.08 24.59
N ILE A 179 -7.84 2.17 23.62
CA ILE A 179 -8.71 0.99 23.71
C ILE A 179 -7.92 -0.28 24.02
N ALA A 180 -6.76 -0.44 23.39
CA ALA A 180 -5.85 -1.55 23.63
C ALA A 180 -4.52 -1.00 24.15
N ASP A 181 -3.95 -1.67 25.14
CA ASP A 181 -2.59 -1.38 25.58
C ASP A 181 -1.62 -1.61 24.41
N GLY A 182 -0.83 -0.58 24.12
CA GLY A 182 0.12 -0.60 23.02
C GLY A 182 0.24 0.76 22.33
N PHE A 183 1.00 0.77 21.26
CA PHE A 183 1.23 1.95 20.43
C PHE A 183 0.63 1.73 19.06
N TYR A 184 0.14 2.78 18.41
CA TYR A 184 -0.32 2.71 17.03
C TYR A 184 0.28 3.89 16.26
N ALA A 185 0.60 3.66 14.99
CA ALA A 185 0.96 4.73 14.07
C ALA A 185 -0.33 5.45 13.70
N SER A 186 -0.47 6.69 14.15
CA SER A 186 -1.66 7.50 13.89
C SER A 186 -1.62 8.20 12.53
N SER A 187 -0.62 7.90 11.70
CA SER A 187 -0.47 8.43 10.34
C SER A 187 -1.50 7.84 9.36
N ALA A 188 -1.85 6.56 9.51
CA ALA A 188 -2.88 5.89 8.71
C ALA A 188 -3.47 4.67 9.43
N HIS A 189 -4.53 4.09 8.86
CA HIS A 189 -5.17 2.92 9.42
C HIS A 189 -4.34 1.66 9.17
N LEU A 190 -3.81 1.50 7.95
CA LEU A 190 -2.93 0.40 7.54
C LEU A 190 -1.63 0.96 6.97
N LEU A 191 -0.50 0.43 7.42
CA LEU A 191 0.82 0.72 6.83
C LEU A 191 1.29 -0.51 6.06
N TRP A 192 1.89 -0.33 4.88
CA TRP A 192 2.53 -1.44 4.17
C TRP A 192 4.03 -1.26 4.00
N LEU A 193 4.72 -2.37 3.73
CA LEU A 193 6.11 -2.39 3.31
C LEU A 193 6.28 -3.00 1.93
N GLU A 194 7.18 -2.38 1.17
CA GLU A 194 7.70 -2.91 -0.07
C GLU A 194 8.67 -4.07 0.18
N SER A 195 8.75 -4.98 -0.80
CA SER A 195 9.56 -6.21 -0.72
C SER A 195 11.05 -5.93 -0.47
N ILE A 196 11.55 -4.79 -0.92
CA ILE A 196 12.96 -4.39 -0.74
C ILE A 196 13.34 -4.10 0.73
N ASN A 197 12.35 -3.93 1.61
CA ASN A 197 12.56 -3.71 3.04
C ASN A 197 12.39 -4.99 3.89
N LEU A 198 12.15 -6.14 3.24
CA LEU A 198 11.89 -7.44 3.88
C LEU A 198 13.19 -8.24 4.09
N PHE A 199 14.06 -7.75 4.97
CA PHE A 199 15.32 -8.41 5.31
C PHE A 199 15.58 -8.40 6.82
N SER A 200 16.38 -9.34 7.30
CA SER A 200 16.74 -9.46 8.71
C SER A 200 17.47 -8.21 9.21
N GLY A 201 17.05 -7.67 10.36
CA GLY A 201 17.60 -6.41 10.91
C GLY A 201 17.04 -5.13 10.27
N SER A 202 16.02 -5.23 9.42
CA SER A 202 15.31 -4.08 8.86
C SER A 202 14.68 -3.22 9.96
N SER A 203 15.03 -1.93 10.01
CA SER A 203 14.42 -0.97 10.93
C SER A 203 12.92 -0.79 10.69
N TYR A 204 12.47 -1.01 9.46
CA TYR A 204 11.06 -0.99 9.09
C TYR A 204 10.28 -2.14 9.77
N LEU A 205 10.84 -3.35 9.78
CA LEU A 205 10.23 -4.48 10.47
C LEU A 205 10.20 -4.26 11.99
N GLU A 206 11.26 -3.69 12.55
CA GLU A 206 11.32 -3.38 13.99
C GLU A 206 10.29 -2.31 14.39
N PHE A 207 10.12 -1.26 13.58
CA PHE A 207 9.08 -0.26 13.79
C PHE A 207 7.69 -0.89 13.75
N LEU A 208 7.38 -1.66 12.70
CA LEU A 208 6.04 -2.24 12.53
C LEU A 208 5.70 -3.33 13.55
N ARG A 209 6.71 -4.03 14.08
CA ARG A 209 6.53 -4.95 15.21
C ARG A 209 5.93 -4.26 16.43
N GLY A 210 6.21 -2.97 16.63
CA GLY A 210 5.78 -2.19 17.78
C GLY A 210 4.38 -1.55 17.69
N VAL A 211 3.76 -1.51 16.50
CA VAL A 211 2.48 -0.82 16.30
C VAL A 211 1.29 -1.77 16.29
N LEU A 212 0.10 -1.30 16.69
CA LEU A 212 -1.14 -2.07 16.69
C LEU A 212 -1.82 -2.14 15.32
N ASN A 213 -1.44 -1.28 14.38
CA ASN A 213 -2.02 -1.19 13.04
C ASN A 213 -1.92 -2.52 12.29
N PRO A 214 -2.92 -2.87 11.45
CA PRO A 214 -2.71 -3.83 10.39
C PRO A 214 -1.50 -3.48 9.52
N ILE A 215 -0.75 -4.50 9.14
CA ILE A 215 0.50 -4.36 8.37
C ILE A 215 0.33 -5.05 7.03
N GLY A 216 0.47 -4.29 5.95
CA GLY A 216 0.61 -4.80 4.60
C GLY A 216 2.05 -5.22 4.30
N ILE A 217 2.22 -6.35 3.61
CA ILE A 217 3.52 -6.83 3.15
C ILE A 217 3.38 -7.14 1.66
N ARG A 218 4.12 -6.42 0.81
CA ARG A 218 4.17 -6.77 -0.62
C ARG A 218 5.09 -7.98 -0.80
N VAL A 219 4.51 -9.05 -1.34
CA VAL A 219 5.16 -10.33 -1.58
C VAL A 219 5.45 -10.47 -3.06
N GLY A 220 6.73 -10.35 -3.42
CA GLY A 220 7.22 -10.58 -4.78
C GLY A 220 7.68 -12.02 -5.02
N PRO A 221 8.02 -12.38 -6.27
CA PRO A 221 8.36 -13.77 -6.65
C PRO A 221 9.64 -14.30 -6.01
N GLN A 222 10.50 -13.42 -5.49
CA GLN A 222 11.78 -13.81 -4.87
C GLN A 222 11.66 -14.14 -3.37
N LEU A 223 10.53 -13.85 -2.72
CA LEU A 223 10.38 -14.09 -1.28
C LEU A 223 10.15 -15.59 -1.02
N SER A 224 11.03 -16.20 -0.23
CA SER A 224 10.88 -17.62 0.15
C SER A 224 9.87 -17.82 1.27
N ALA A 225 9.27 -19.03 1.33
CA ALA A 225 8.35 -19.44 2.39
C ALA A 225 8.96 -19.33 3.80
N ALA A 226 10.24 -19.69 3.95
CA ALA A 226 10.95 -19.59 5.23
C ALA A 226 11.11 -18.12 5.66
N GLN A 227 11.56 -17.25 4.77
CA GLN A 227 11.69 -15.82 5.05
C GLN A 227 10.33 -15.18 5.39
N LEU A 228 9.27 -15.54 4.66
CA LEU A 228 7.92 -15.06 4.96
C LEU A 228 7.48 -15.45 6.37
N LEU A 229 7.69 -16.71 6.78
CA LEU A 229 7.34 -17.17 8.11
C LEU A 229 8.14 -16.45 9.21
N ASP A 230 9.44 -16.24 9.01
CA ASP A 230 10.27 -15.52 9.97
C ASP A 230 9.79 -14.08 10.16
N ILE A 231 9.51 -13.38 9.05
CA ILE A 231 8.95 -12.01 9.08
C ILE A 231 7.57 -11.99 9.74
N TYR A 232 6.71 -12.97 9.41
CA TYR A 232 5.39 -13.09 10.02
C TYR A 232 5.51 -13.22 11.55
N MET A 233 6.37 -14.13 12.02
CA MET A 233 6.55 -14.39 13.45
C MET A 233 7.16 -13.19 14.18
N GLN A 234 8.00 -12.40 13.51
CA GLN A 234 8.49 -11.13 14.05
C GLN A 234 7.35 -10.11 14.23
N LEU A 235 6.49 -9.94 13.21
CA LEU A 235 5.46 -8.91 13.19
C LEU A 235 4.15 -9.27 13.92
N ASN A 236 3.82 -10.56 14.00
CA ASN A 236 2.60 -11.07 14.60
C ASN A 236 2.84 -12.34 15.44
N PRO A 237 3.69 -12.28 16.47
CA PRO A 237 4.06 -13.46 17.28
C PRO A 237 2.85 -14.10 17.98
N THR A 238 1.82 -13.31 18.31
CA THR A 238 0.57 -13.76 18.93
C THR A 238 -0.46 -14.28 17.94
N ARG A 239 -0.15 -14.28 16.63
CA ARG A 239 -1.05 -14.74 15.56
C ARG A 239 -2.42 -14.06 15.61
N GLU A 240 -2.43 -12.76 15.86
CA GLU A 240 -3.67 -11.96 15.87
C GLU A 240 -4.26 -11.94 14.44
N PRO A 241 -5.48 -12.45 14.22
CA PRO A 241 -6.13 -12.38 12.91
C PRO A 241 -6.37 -10.93 12.47
N GLY A 242 -6.24 -10.66 11.17
CA GLY A 242 -6.39 -9.31 10.59
C GLY A 242 -5.19 -8.37 10.81
N LYS A 243 -4.15 -8.82 11.54
CA LYS A 243 -2.92 -8.04 11.76
C LYS A 243 -2.01 -8.01 10.54
N ILE A 244 -1.89 -9.12 9.82
CA ILE A 244 -1.00 -9.24 8.64
C ILE A 244 -1.85 -9.35 7.38
N VAL A 245 -1.56 -8.47 6.41
CA VAL A 245 -2.12 -8.44 5.07
C VAL A 245 -0.99 -8.73 4.09
N LEU A 246 -1.08 -9.83 3.35
CA LEU A 246 -0.09 -10.24 2.35
C LEU A 246 -0.63 -9.86 0.98
N VAL A 247 0.11 -8.99 0.27
CA VAL A 247 -0.25 -8.53 -1.06
C VAL A 247 0.70 -9.18 -2.06
N THR A 248 0.24 -10.23 -2.74
CA THR A 248 1.05 -10.98 -3.70
C THR A 248 1.05 -10.28 -5.05
N SER A 249 2.24 -9.98 -5.57
CA SER A 249 2.45 -9.55 -6.95
C SER A 249 3.49 -10.45 -7.58
N LEU A 250 3.02 -11.50 -8.24
CA LEU A 250 3.82 -12.64 -8.69
C LEU A 250 3.86 -12.76 -10.22
N GLY A 251 2.99 -12.03 -10.92
CA GLY A 251 2.87 -12.15 -12.37
C GLY A 251 2.49 -13.57 -12.74
N ARG A 252 3.14 -14.12 -13.77
CA ARG A 252 2.98 -15.52 -14.17
C ARG A 252 3.75 -16.51 -13.28
N GLN A 253 4.57 -16.05 -12.33
CA GLN A 253 5.41 -16.90 -11.46
C GLN A 253 4.67 -17.38 -10.20
N LEU A 254 3.45 -17.90 -10.37
CA LEU A 254 2.57 -18.29 -9.26
C LEU A 254 2.96 -19.60 -8.56
N SER A 255 3.96 -20.33 -9.07
CA SER A 255 4.42 -21.60 -8.47
C SER A 255 4.90 -21.45 -7.03
N GLY A 256 5.42 -20.27 -6.66
CA GLY A 256 5.81 -19.95 -5.29
C GLY A 256 4.63 -19.81 -4.33
N LEU A 257 3.47 -19.34 -4.80
CA LEU A 257 2.31 -19.01 -3.96
C LEU A 257 1.85 -20.20 -3.12
N ARG A 258 1.80 -21.40 -3.73
CA ARG A 258 1.39 -22.62 -3.03
C ARG A 258 2.22 -22.88 -1.78
N HIS A 259 3.54 -22.74 -1.88
CA HIS A 259 4.46 -22.94 -0.76
C HIS A 259 4.30 -21.87 0.32
N LEU A 260 3.99 -20.62 -0.08
CA LEU A 260 3.71 -19.52 0.85
C LEU A 260 2.41 -19.74 1.64
N ILE A 261 1.37 -20.26 0.99
CA ILE A 261 0.10 -20.60 1.65
C ILE A 261 0.32 -21.75 2.63
N GLN A 262 0.99 -22.82 2.17
CA GLN A 262 1.23 -24.02 2.97
C GLN A 262 2.01 -23.73 4.25
N VAL A 263 3.11 -22.96 4.16
CA VAL A 263 3.95 -22.66 5.34
C VAL A 263 3.17 -21.89 6.41
N LEU A 264 2.32 -20.93 6.04
CA LEU A 264 1.54 -20.16 7.00
C LEU A 264 0.39 -20.99 7.57
N ARG A 265 -0.24 -21.85 6.76
CA ARG A 265 -1.27 -22.79 7.23
C ARG A 265 -0.70 -23.77 8.25
N GLU A 266 0.45 -24.38 7.96
CA GLU A 266 1.16 -25.31 8.87
C GLU A 266 1.57 -24.62 10.18
N ALA A 267 1.96 -23.35 10.12
CA ALA A 267 2.29 -22.55 11.30
C ALA A 267 1.08 -21.98 12.06
N ALA A 268 -0.15 -22.29 11.61
CA ALA A 268 -1.41 -21.71 12.09
C ALA A 268 -1.37 -20.17 12.14
N ALA A 269 -0.76 -19.55 11.13
CA ALA A 269 -0.50 -18.12 11.01
C ALA A 269 -1.58 -17.43 10.16
N PRO A 270 -2.63 -16.83 10.76
CA PRO A 270 -3.68 -16.16 10.01
C PRO A 270 -3.14 -14.94 9.28
N ALA A 271 -3.50 -14.81 8.00
CA ALA A 271 -3.16 -13.67 7.15
C ALA A 271 -4.33 -13.36 6.21
N VAL A 272 -4.50 -12.08 5.87
CA VAL A 272 -5.40 -11.64 4.80
C VAL A 272 -4.61 -11.69 3.49
N TRP A 273 -5.02 -12.52 2.55
CA TRP A 273 -4.36 -12.61 1.25
C TRP A 273 -5.03 -11.68 0.24
N MET A 274 -4.23 -10.87 -0.42
CA MET A 274 -4.67 -9.97 -1.47
C MET A 274 -3.76 -10.14 -2.69
N CYS A 275 -4.30 -9.88 -3.88
CA CYS A 275 -3.54 -9.89 -5.12
C CYS A 275 -3.30 -8.44 -5.61
N ASP A 276 -2.07 -8.13 -5.99
CA ASP A 276 -1.69 -6.96 -6.79
C ASP A 276 -1.20 -7.47 -8.15
N PRO A 277 -2.12 -7.61 -9.12
CA PRO A 277 -1.83 -8.22 -10.41
C PRO A 277 -1.13 -7.26 -11.39
N TRP A 278 -0.84 -6.03 -10.99
CA TRP A 278 -0.34 -5.02 -11.92
C TRP A 278 1.18 -5.00 -11.99
N TRP A 279 1.84 -4.91 -10.84
CA TRP A 279 3.26 -4.57 -10.77
C TRP A 279 4.16 -5.58 -11.48
N ALA A 280 4.08 -6.87 -11.10
CA ALA A 280 4.90 -7.92 -11.71
C ALA A 280 4.67 -8.06 -13.22
N ASN A 281 3.41 -7.98 -13.69
CA ASN A 281 3.10 -8.06 -15.12
C ASN A 281 3.56 -6.83 -15.92
N SER A 282 3.66 -5.67 -15.26
CA SER A 282 4.13 -4.43 -15.90
C SER A 282 5.65 -4.35 -16.08
N VAL A 283 6.41 -4.97 -15.18
CA VAL A 283 7.89 -4.98 -15.19
C VAL A 283 8.41 -6.08 -16.11
N ASP A 284 7.84 -7.28 -16.00
CA ASP A 284 8.27 -8.46 -16.76
C ASP A 284 7.21 -8.81 -17.82
N ARG A 285 6.95 -7.90 -18.75
CA ARG A 285 5.98 -8.13 -19.83
C ARG A 285 6.35 -9.38 -20.62
N HIS A 286 5.47 -10.39 -20.57
CA HIS A 286 5.74 -11.70 -21.17
C HIS A 286 5.64 -11.68 -22.70
N ASP A 287 4.62 -10.99 -23.21
CA ASP A 287 4.38 -10.83 -24.64
C ASP A 287 3.96 -9.38 -24.92
N GLU A 288 4.77 -8.67 -25.70
CA GLU A 288 4.44 -7.31 -26.11
C GLU A 288 3.23 -7.26 -27.06
N THR A 289 2.83 -8.39 -27.64
CA THR A 289 1.70 -8.51 -28.56
C THR A 289 0.35 -8.76 -27.86
N CYS A 290 0.35 -9.29 -26.63
CA CYS A 290 -0.85 -9.40 -25.81
C CYS A 290 -1.11 -8.10 -25.02
N PRO A 291 -2.38 -7.67 -24.90
CA PRO A 291 -2.76 -6.62 -23.97
C PRO A 291 -2.33 -6.96 -22.53
N LEU A 292 -1.65 -6.03 -21.85
CA LEU A 292 -1.22 -6.19 -20.45
C LEU A 292 -2.38 -6.56 -19.51
N ILE A 293 -3.59 -6.10 -19.84
CA ILE A 293 -4.81 -6.40 -19.09
C ILE A 293 -5.13 -7.90 -19.05
N ASP A 294 -4.78 -8.66 -20.08
CA ASP A 294 -5.05 -10.10 -20.13
C ASP A 294 -4.14 -10.87 -19.15
N ASP A 295 -2.87 -10.47 -19.03
CA ASP A 295 -1.96 -11.03 -18.03
C ASP A 295 -2.40 -10.66 -16.60
N VAL A 296 -2.86 -9.42 -16.40
CA VAL A 296 -3.42 -8.95 -15.11
C VAL A 296 -4.63 -9.80 -14.70
N ILE A 297 -5.58 -10.04 -15.62
CA ILE A 297 -6.75 -10.88 -15.36
C ILE A 297 -6.30 -12.30 -15.04
N ALA A 298 -5.42 -12.87 -15.86
CA ALA A 298 -4.93 -14.23 -15.67
C ALA A 298 -4.26 -14.44 -14.30
N GLU A 299 -3.45 -13.49 -13.81
CA GLU A 299 -2.83 -13.62 -12.48
C GLU A 299 -3.88 -13.72 -11.37
N VAL A 300 -4.93 -12.89 -11.44
CA VAL A 300 -6.02 -12.89 -10.46
C VAL A 300 -6.77 -14.21 -10.45
N GLU A 301 -7.17 -14.71 -11.62
CA GLU A 301 -7.92 -15.97 -11.76
C GLU A 301 -7.12 -17.16 -11.19
N HIS A 302 -5.86 -17.29 -11.62
CA HIS A 302 -5.00 -18.38 -11.16
C HIS A 302 -4.67 -18.27 -9.66
N THR A 303 -4.51 -17.06 -9.13
CA THR A 303 -4.31 -16.83 -7.69
C THR A 303 -5.52 -17.31 -6.90
N GLY A 304 -6.74 -16.99 -7.35
CA GLY A 304 -7.98 -17.48 -6.74
C GLY A 304 -8.08 -19.01 -6.72
N LEU A 305 -7.80 -19.65 -7.87
CA LEU A 305 -7.81 -21.12 -7.98
C LEU A 305 -6.79 -21.78 -7.04
N LEU A 306 -5.58 -21.24 -6.94
CA LEU A 306 -4.55 -21.73 -6.03
C LEU A 306 -4.94 -21.61 -4.56
N HIS A 307 -5.61 -20.51 -4.20
CA HIS A 307 -6.13 -20.34 -2.84
C HIS A 307 -7.16 -21.43 -2.50
N ALA A 308 -8.11 -21.68 -3.41
CA ALA A 308 -9.13 -22.71 -3.22
C ALA A 308 -8.57 -24.13 -3.17
N ASP A 309 -7.63 -24.47 -4.06
CA ASP A 309 -6.90 -25.74 -4.04
C ASP A 309 -6.19 -25.99 -2.68
N GLU A 310 -5.68 -24.92 -2.07
CA GLU A 310 -5.00 -24.97 -0.77
C GLU A 310 -5.94 -24.70 0.41
N GLY A 311 -7.26 -24.70 0.23
CA GLY A 311 -8.21 -24.47 1.31
C GLY A 311 -7.98 -23.15 2.06
N SER A 312 -7.54 -22.13 1.31
CA SER A 312 -7.30 -20.75 1.78
C SER A 312 -8.16 -19.78 0.96
N VAL A 313 -8.18 -18.50 1.35
CA VAL A 313 -9.08 -17.51 0.75
C VAL A 313 -8.28 -16.37 0.15
N LEU A 314 -8.49 -16.11 -1.15
CA LEU A 314 -8.15 -14.82 -1.73
C LEU A 314 -9.15 -13.79 -1.19
N ALA A 315 -8.71 -12.91 -0.33
CA ALA A 315 -9.57 -12.02 0.44
C ALA A 315 -9.66 -10.61 -0.15
N GLY A 316 -8.88 -10.26 -1.19
CA GLY A 316 -8.96 -8.92 -1.76
C GLY A 316 -8.08 -8.64 -2.97
N LEU A 317 -8.22 -7.42 -3.49
CA LEU A 317 -7.37 -6.85 -4.54
C LEU A 317 -6.73 -5.54 -4.09
N ARG A 318 -5.50 -5.32 -4.53
CA ARG A 318 -4.85 -4.02 -4.56
C ARG A 318 -4.69 -3.59 -6.00
N LEU A 319 -5.15 -2.38 -6.33
CA LEU A 319 -5.02 -1.79 -7.66
C LEU A 319 -4.50 -0.35 -7.55
N GLU A 320 -3.67 0.03 -8.51
CA GLU A 320 -3.22 1.41 -8.67
C GLU A 320 -3.97 2.03 -9.85
N ILE A 321 -4.53 3.22 -9.65
CA ILE A 321 -5.25 3.98 -10.68
C ILE A 321 -4.50 5.28 -10.98
N GLU A 322 -4.43 5.64 -12.25
CA GLU A 322 -3.87 6.92 -12.69
C GLU A 322 -4.97 7.89 -13.10
N HIS A 323 -4.81 9.15 -12.68
CA HIS A 323 -5.75 10.22 -12.99
C HIS A 323 -5.28 11.03 -14.20
N ALA A 324 -6.21 11.46 -15.04
CA ALA A 324 -5.92 12.17 -16.29
C ALA A 324 -5.06 13.45 -16.13
N THR A 325 -5.03 14.06 -14.95
CA THR A 325 -4.19 15.23 -14.63
C THR A 325 -2.71 14.88 -14.41
N GLN A 326 -2.37 13.65 -14.02
CA GLN A 326 -0.97 13.21 -13.83
C GLN A 326 -0.19 13.04 -15.15
N ILE A 327 -0.91 12.86 -16.28
CA ILE A 327 -0.35 12.68 -17.63
C ILE A 327 0.56 13.86 -18.06
N GLN A 328 0.42 15.05 -17.45
CA GLN A 328 1.24 16.22 -17.80
C GLN A 328 2.59 16.28 -17.07
N HIS A 329 2.75 15.66 -15.89
CA HIS A 329 3.98 15.74 -15.08
C HIS A 329 5.01 14.65 -15.42
N GLU A 330 4.61 13.55 -16.05
CA GLU A 330 5.49 12.39 -16.29
C GLU A 330 6.35 12.47 -17.56
N LYS A 331 6.31 13.58 -18.32
CA LYS A 331 7.06 13.73 -19.59
C LYS A 331 8.59 13.81 -19.46
N GLY A 332 9.17 13.62 -18.27
CA GLY A 332 10.60 13.80 -18.01
C GLY A 332 11.32 12.65 -17.27
N VAL A 333 10.64 11.55 -16.91
CA VAL A 333 11.27 10.45 -16.18
C VAL A 333 11.15 9.16 -16.99
N ALA A 334 12.27 8.47 -17.20
CA ALA A 334 12.34 7.26 -18.01
C ALA A 334 11.29 6.21 -17.58
N SER A 335 10.45 5.81 -18.53
CA SER A 335 9.64 4.58 -18.57
C SER A 335 8.97 4.17 -17.25
N ARG A 336 7.99 4.95 -16.78
CA ARG A 336 6.98 4.43 -15.85
C ARG A 336 5.95 3.64 -16.68
N ALA A 337 5.67 2.38 -16.31
CA ALA A 337 4.64 1.59 -16.99
C ALA A 337 3.28 2.30 -16.85
N SER A 338 2.60 2.55 -17.97
CA SER A 338 1.30 3.25 -18.04
C SER A 338 0.26 2.54 -17.18
N ARG A 339 -0.24 3.16 -16.12
CA ARG A 339 -1.10 2.52 -15.11
C ARG A 339 -2.55 2.34 -15.60
N LEU A 340 -3.36 1.65 -14.80
CA LEU A 340 -4.78 1.44 -15.11
C LEU A 340 -5.55 2.77 -15.09
N ASP A 341 -6.31 3.01 -16.15
CA ASP A 341 -7.39 3.99 -16.10
C ASP A 341 -8.63 3.43 -15.38
N PHE A 342 -9.62 4.30 -15.13
CA PHE A 342 -10.83 3.90 -14.42
C PHE A 342 -11.63 2.77 -15.11
N LEU A 343 -11.68 2.75 -16.44
CA LEU A 343 -12.41 1.71 -17.18
C LEU A 343 -11.67 0.38 -17.12
N GLN A 344 -10.34 0.40 -17.19
CA GLN A 344 -9.51 -0.79 -17.03
C GLN A 344 -9.65 -1.36 -15.61
N VAL A 345 -9.70 -0.52 -14.57
CA VAL A 345 -9.99 -0.97 -13.19
C VAL A 345 -11.33 -1.69 -13.12
N LEU A 346 -12.39 -1.15 -13.74
CA LEU A 346 -13.70 -1.81 -13.76
C LEU A 346 -13.67 -3.15 -14.53
N HIS A 347 -12.88 -3.25 -15.60
CA HIS A 347 -12.69 -4.49 -16.35
C HIS A 347 -12.04 -5.57 -15.48
N VAL A 348 -10.91 -5.26 -14.81
CA VAL A 348 -10.26 -6.19 -13.87
C VAL A 348 -11.24 -6.62 -12.77
N CYS A 349 -11.99 -5.69 -12.21
CA CYS A 349 -12.99 -5.98 -11.18
C CYS A 349 -14.11 -6.91 -11.67
N SER A 350 -14.57 -6.74 -12.92
CA SER A 350 -15.59 -7.59 -13.54
C SER A 350 -15.11 -9.04 -13.66
N ASP A 351 -13.90 -9.23 -14.17
CA ASP A 351 -13.38 -10.57 -14.44
C ASP A 351 -12.94 -11.29 -13.18
N LEU A 352 -12.32 -10.58 -12.22
CA LEU A 352 -12.15 -11.09 -10.85
C LEU A 352 -13.49 -11.62 -10.33
N ALA A 353 -14.54 -10.81 -10.38
CA ALA A 353 -15.80 -11.19 -9.76
C ALA A 353 -16.42 -12.43 -10.41
N ARG A 354 -16.21 -12.63 -11.72
CA ARG A 354 -16.62 -13.87 -12.42
C ARG A 354 -15.81 -15.06 -11.93
N ALA A 355 -14.49 -14.93 -11.86
CA ALA A 355 -13.60 -16.00 -11.39
C ALA A 355 -13.89 -16.35 -9.92
N TYR A 356 -14.02 -15.34 -9.07
CA TYR A 356 -14.29 -15.50 -7.64
C TYR A 356 -15.58 -16.28 -7.37
N ARG A 357 -16.66 -15.98 -8.10
CA ARG A 357 -17.93 -16.73 -8.01
C ARG A 357 -17.84 -18.16 -8.57
N GLY A 358 -16.92 -18.42 -9.50
CA GLY A 358 -16.71 -19.76 -10.04
C GLY A 358 -15.91 -20.69 -9.12
N ILE A 359 -15.26 -20.11 -8.10
CA ILE A 359 -14.36 -20.79 -7.17
C ILE A 359 -15.06 -21.12 -5.83
N GLN A 360 -16.03 -20.30 -5.40
CA GLN A 360 -16.91 -20.60 -4.26
C GLN A 360 -17.96 -21.66 -4.60
#